data_AF-A0A6P0J1C0-F1
#
_entry.id   AF-A0A6P0J1C0-F1
#
_cell.length_a   1.000
_cell.length_b   1.000
_cell.length_c   1.000
_cell.angle_alpha   90.00
_cell.angle_beta   90.00
_cell.angle_gamma   90.00
#
_symmetry.space_group_name_H-M   'P 1'
#
loop_
_entity.id
_entity.type
_entity.pdbx_description
1 polymer ?
#
loop_
_entity_poly.entity_id
_entity_poly.type
_entity_poly.pdbx_seq_one_letter_code
_entity_poly.pdbx_strand_id
1 'polypeptide(L)' 'MTLIKTKRFSLADYHRLIDNGFLTEDDRVELIRGELIQMVAKGTSHSVC' A
#
# COMPACT_ATOMS: atom_id res chain seq x y z
N MET A 1 -20.99 -11.33 4.02
CA MET A 1 -19.70 -11.48 4.71
C MET A 1 -18.62 -11.46 3.64
N THR A 2 -17.93 -10.33 3.45
CA THR A 2 -16.89 -10.20 2.42
C THR A 2 -15.64 -10.92 2.92
N LEU A 3 -15.26 -12.00 2.24
CA LEU A 3 -14.03 -12.74 2.53
C LEU A 3 -12.84 -11.87 2.13
N ILE A 4 -12.23 -11.18 3.09
CA ILE A 4 -10.94 -10.53 2.90
C ILE A 4 -9.88 -11.62 2.73
N LYS A 5 -9.49 -11.89 1.49
CA LYS A 5 -8.33 -12.74 1.21
C LYS A 5 -7.09 -11.92 1.50
N THR A 6 -6.49 -12.11 2.68
CA THR A 6 -5.13 -11.66 2.99
C THR A 6 -4.15 -12.43 2.11
N LYS A 7 -3.92 -11.91 0.91
CA LYS A 7 -2.90 -12.43 0.00
C LYS A 7 -1.57 -11.86 0.45
N ARG A 8 -0.60 -12.72 0.78
CA ARG A 8 0.77 -12.28 1.02
C ARG A 8 1.36 -11.86 -0.32
N PHE A 9 1.72 -10.60 -0.45
CA PHE A 9 2.41 -10.04 -1.60
C PHE A 9 3.92 -10.21 -1.41
N SER A 10 4.59 -10.71 -2.45
CA SER A 10 6.05 -10.66 -2.50
C SER A 10 6.49 -9.31 -3.07
N LEU A 11 7.75 -8.94 -2.86
CA LEU A 11 8.33 -7.71 -3.41
C LEU A 11 8.22 -7.67 -4.94
N ALA A 12 8.34 -8.82 -5.62
CA ALA A 12 8.09 -8.95 -7.05
C ALA A 12 6.63 -8.66 -7.46
N ASP A 13 5.65 -9.05 -6.64
CA ASP A 13 4.24 -8.73 -6.90
C ASP A 13 3.99 -7.23 -6.75
N TYR A 14 4.62 -6.59 -5.75
CA TYR A 14 4.54 -5.14 -5.54
C TYR A 14 5.06 -4.37 -6.76
N HIS A 15 6.25 -4.73 -7.28
CA HIS A 15 6.76 -4.11 -8.51
C HIS A 15 5.87 -4.35 -9.72
N ARG A 16 5.29 -5.55 -9.86
CA ARG A 16 4.31 -5.82 -10.92
C ARG A 16 3.08 -4.94 -10.80
N LEU A 17 2.56 -4.72 -9.59
CA LEU A 17 1.41 -3.85 -9.39
C LEU A 17 1.70 -2.39 -9.77
N ILE A 18 2.93 -1.93 -9.54
CA ILE A 18 3.39 -0.60 -10.01
C ILE A 18 3.49 -0.56 -11.53
N ASP A 19 4.13 -1.56 -12.14
CA ASP A 19 4.30 -1.67 -13.60
C ASP A 19 2.96 -1.74 -14.34
N ASN A 20 1.97 -2.42 -13.75
CA ASN A 20 0.60 -2.50 -14.28
C ASN A 20 -0.22 -1.21 -14.04
N GLY A 21 0.35 -0.20 -13.38
CA GLY A 21 -0.34 1.04 -13.03
C GLY A 21 -1.43 0.89 -11.96
N PHE A 22 -1.47 -0.25 -11.27
CA PHE A 22 -2.42 -0.50 -10.18
C PHE A 22 -2.01 0.25 -8.91
N LEU A 23 -0.70 0.36 -8.68
CA LEU A 23 -0.10 1.20 -7.65
C LEU A 23 0.67 2.31 -8.34
N THR A 24 0.40 3.55 -7.96
CA THR A 24 1.12 4.72 -8.47
C THR A 24 1.92 5.34 -7.34
N GLU A 25 2.89 6.20 -7.65
CA GLU A 25 3.65 6.93 -6.63
C GLU A 25 2.77 7.83 -5.75
N ASP A 26 1.56 8.16 -6.21
CA ASP A 26 0.53 8.86 -5.43
C ASP A 26 -0.22 7.92 -4.47
N ASP A 27 -0.31 6.63 -4.82
CA ASP A 27 -0.93 5.60 -4.01
C ASP A 27 -0.01 5.31 -2.82
N ARG A 28 -0.36 5.89 -1.67
CA ARG A 28 0.42 5.76 -0.43
C ARG A 28 0.22 4.36 0.16
N VAL A 29 0.85 3.36 -0.44
CA VAL A 29 0.82 1.98 0.03
C VAL A 29 2.18 1.50 0.45
N GLU A 30 2.21 0.76 1.56
CA GLU A 30 3.42 0.17 2.10
C GLU A 30 3.31 -1.36 2.16
N LEU A 31 4.38 -2.04 1.75
CA LEU A 31 4.49 -3.49 1.89
C LEU A 31 5.09 -3.84 3.26
N ILE A 32 4.24 -4.16 4.24
CA ILE A 32 4.66 -4.49 5.60
C ILE A 32 4.47 -6.00 5.82
N ARG A 33 5.57 -6.73 6.03
CA ARG A 33 5.57 -8.19 6.31
C ARG A 33 4.84 -9.03 5.24
N GLY A 34 4.86 -8.56 3.99
CA GLY A 34 4.16 -9.20 2.87
C GLY A 34 2.68 -8.84 2.78
N GLU A 35 2.21 -7.84 3.52
CA GLU A 35 0.85 -7.32 3.42
C GLU A 35 0.88 -5.90 2.87
N LEU A 36 -0.03 -5.59 1.96
CA LEU A 36 -0.10 -4.29 1.31
C LEU A 36 -1.05 -3.41 2.12
N ILE A 37 -0.48 -2.50 2.90
CA ILE A 37 -1.21 -1.62 3.80
C ILE A 37 -1.40 -0.29 3.10
N GLN A 38 -2.66 0.14 2.91
CA GLN A 38 -2.94 1.52 2.49
C GLN A 38 -2.62 2.46 3.65
N MET A 39 -1.61 3.30 3.45
CA MET A 39 -1.33 4.38 4.37
C MET A 39 -2.49 5.37 4.29
N VAL A 40 -3.11 5.64 5.44
CA VAL A 40 -4.08 6.73 5.53
C VAL A 40 -3.39 8.03 5.10
N ALA A 41 -4.03 8.80 4.23
CA ALA A 41 -3.53 10.11 3.84
C ALA A 41 -3.19 10.87 5.14
N LYS A 42 -1.98 11.42 5.25
CA LYS A 42 -1.61 12.36 6.31
C LYS A 42 -2.55 13.56 6.16
N GLY A 43 -3.71 13.50 6.82
CA GLY A 43 -4.57 14.66 7.00
C GLY A 43 -3.79 15.68 7.82
N THR A 44 -3.61 16.87 7.27
CA THR A 44 -3.15 18.12 7.93
C THR A 44 -2.16 17.97 9.10
N SER A 45 -0.90 18.26 8.78
CA SER A 45 0.21 18.74 9.63
C SER A 45 0.61 17.92 10.86
N HIS A 46 1.63 17.07 10.69
CA HIS A 46 2.62 16.83 11.74
C HIS A 46 3.66 17.97 11.71
N SER A 47 3.21 19.19 11.98
CA SER A 47 4.08 20.29 12.42
C SER A 47 3.78 20.51 13.89
N VAL A 48 4.59 19.88 14.74
CA VAL A 48 4.74 20.31 16.13
C VAL A 48 6.20 20.74 16.29
N CYS A 49 6.37 21.97 16.76
CA CYS A 49 7.65 22.64 17.03
C CYS A 49 8.59 21.83 17.92
#